data_AF-A0A8S2QCG4-F1
#
_entry.id   AF-A0A8S2QCG4-F1
#
_cell.length_a   1.000
_cell.length_b   1.000
_cell.length_c   1.000
_cell.angle_alpha   90.00
_cell.angle_beta   90.00
_cell.angle_gamma   90.00
#
_symmetry.space_group_name_H-M   'P 1'
#
loop_
_entity.id
_entity.type
_entity.pdbx_description
1 polymer ?
#
loop_
_entity_poly.entity_id
_entity_poly.type
_entity_poly.pdbx_seq_one_letter_code
_entity_poly.pdbx_strand_id
1 'polypeptide(L)'
;MTATTDYSNQELVFVRYSACEEDGSCLFDTIRKIINNGWTTQDYRNLAAEKLKKKYSSDVEINGRPRDEYCQFITQKGSWGGADDLQIFVEHFLIDFRVLILKDARITSVQSSGEHLNNLIGFAYLLYDCDKKHYDPLILFKTDGTLMGTVFENNSSNYIESILQATFIHRINSTGIIPAASCFKLSEIYSSNG
;
A
#
# COMPACT_ATOMS: atom_id res chain seq x y z
N MET A 1 19.66 -15.94 5.03
CA MET A 1 20.62 -15.56 3.96
C MET A 1 19.92 -14.54 3.10
N THR A 2 20.16 -13.25 3.34
CA THR A 2 19.55 -12.15 2.59
C THR A 2 20.50 -11.78 1.47
N ALA A 3 20.09 -12.03 0.23
CA ALA A 3 20.74 -11.44 -0.93
C ALA A 3 20.26 -9.99 -0.99
N THR A 4 21.17 -9.03 -0.74
CA THR A 4 20.95 -7.63 -1.08
C THR A 4 20.64 -7.55 -2.56
N THR A 5 19.38 -7.25 -2.90
CA THR A 5 18.98 -7.11 -4.30
C THR A 5 19.51 -5.77 -4.80
N ASP A 6 20.55 -5.82 -5.63
CA ASP A 6 21.10 -4.62 -6.28
C ASP A 6 20.19 -4.22 -7.45
N TYR A 7 19.55 -3.07 -7.32
CA TYR A 7 18.67 -2.51 -8.33
C TYR A 7 19.38 -1.52 -9.28
N SER A 8 20.66 -1.18 -9.03
CA SER A 8 21.36 -0.01 -9.60
C SER A 8 21.55 0.02 -11.13
N ASN A 9 21.24 -1.07 -11.85
CA ASN A 9 21.37 -1.17 -13.31
C ASN A 9 20.11 -1.72 -13.98
N GLN A 10 18.95 -1.63 -13.31
CA GLN A 10 17.69 -2.16 -13.83
C GLN A 10 16.75 -1.03 -14.22
N GLU A 11 16.13 -1.20 -15.38
CA GLU A 11 15.02 -0.36 -15.83
C GLU A 11 13.76 -0.79 -15.08
N LEU A 12 13.36 0.01 -14.08
CA LEU A 12 12.31 -0.33 -13.14
C LEU A 12 11.13 0.63 -13.23
N VAL A 13 9.93 0.10 -12.99
CA VAL A 13 8.68 0.85 -13.05
C VAL A 13 7.66 0.31 -12.06
N PHE A 14 6.96 1.22 -11.37
CA PHE A 14 5.81 0.84 -10.57
C PHE A 14 4.55 0.72 -11.45
N VAL A 15 3.80 -0.34 -11.22
CA VAL A 15 2.54 -0.61 -11.90
C VAL A 15 1.42 -0.59 -10.88
N ARG A 16 0.38 0.22 -11.15
CA ARG A 16 -0.87 0.23 -10.38
C ARG A 16 -1.71 -0.97 -10.82
N TYR A 17 -1.99 -1.89 -9.91
CA TYR A 17 -2.97 -2.95 -10.15
C TYR A 17 -4.30 -2.57 -9.54
N SER A 18 -5.40 -2.78 -10.25
CA SER A 18 -6.73 -2.49 -9.71
C SER A 18 -7.08 -3.49 -8.61
N ALA A 19 -7.45 -3.01 -7.43
CA ALA A 19 -8.05 -3.79 -6.37
C ALA A 19 -9.54 -4.05 -6.64
N CYS A 20 -10.10 -5.06 -5.98
CA CYS A 20 -11.52 -5.35 -6.07
C CYS A 20 -12.35 -4.12 -5.64
N GLU A 21 -13.15 -3.59 -6.57
CA GLU A 21 -14.12 -2.52 -6.29
C GLU A 21 -15.42 -3.06 -5.67
N GLU A 22 -15.72 -4.34 -5.88
CA GLU A 22 -16.90 -4.97 -5.30
C GLU A 22 -16.79 -4.97 -3.78
N ASP A 23 -17.91 -4.64 -3.12
CA ASP A 23 -18.14 -4.77 -1.69
C ASP A 23 -17.19 -4.01 -0.72
N GLY A 24 -16.54 -2.94 -1.16
CA GLY A 24 -15.71 -2.11 -0.27
C GLY A 24 -14.43 -2.84 0.21
N SER A 25 -14.05 -3.94 -0.44
CA SER A 25 -12.87 -4.74 -0.08
C SER A 25 -11.54 -4.21 -0.61
N CYS A 26 -11.50 -3.04 -1.26
CA CYS A 26 -10.29 -2.55 -1.95
C CYS A 26 -9.03 -2.52 -1.05
N LEU A 27 -9.14 -2.09 0.21
CA LEU A 27 -8.02 -2.13 1.16
C LEU A 27 -7.54 -3.56 1.40
N PHE A 28 -8.44 -4.47 1.75
CA PHE A 28 -8.11 -5.87 2.06
C PHE A 28 -7.55 -6.61 0.84
N ASP A 29 -8.12 -6.38 -0.35
CA ASP A 29 -7.62 -6.96 -1.59
C ASP A 29 -6.25 -6.37 -1.99
N THR A 30 -6.02 -5.08 -1.73
CA THR A 30 -4.71 -4.44 -1.92
C THR A 30 -3.66 -5.10 -1.04
N ILE A 31 -3.91 -5.23 0.26
CA ILE A 31 -2.96 -5.85 1.19
C ILE A 31 -2.75 -7.33 0.84
N ARG A 32 -3.82 -8.04 0.46
CA ARG A 32 -3.74 -9.43 -0.03
C ARG A 32 -2.81 -9.55 -1.24
N LYS A 33 -2.93 -8.65 -2.22
CA LYS A 33 -2.08 -8.65 -3.42
C LYS A 33 -0.62 -8.32 -3.10
N ILE A 34 -0.37 -7.44 -2.13
CA ILE A 34 0.98 -7.10 -1.68
C ILE A 34 1.64 -8.28 -0.94
N ILE A 35 0.94 -8.83 0.05
CA ILE A 35 1.49 -9.87 0.92
C ILE A 35 1.51 -11.25 0.23
N ASN A 36 0.50 -11.55 -0.58
CA ASN A 36 0.41 -12.74 -1.42
C ASN A 36 0.73 -14.08 -0.70
N ASN A 37 0.18 -14.27 0.49
CA ASN A 37 0.39 -15.46 1.32
C ASN A 37 -0.72 -16.53 1.17
N GLY A 38 -1.59 -16.39 0.16
CA GLY A 38 -2.72 -17.29 -0.10
C GLY A 38 -4.00 -17.01 0.68
N TRP A 39 -4.01 -16.00 1.56
CA TRP A 39 -5.22 -15.60 2.29
C TRP A 39 -6.25 -14.94 1.39
N THR A 40 -7.52 -15.11 1.74
CA THR A 40 -8.66 -14.44 1.10
C THR A 40 -8.87 -13.04 1.68
N THR A 41 -9.63 -12.18 0.99
CA THR A 41 -10.02 -10.87 1.54
C THR A 41 -10.76 -10.99 2.88
N GLN A 42 -11.55 -12.07 3.06
CA GLN A 42 -12.25 -12.34 4.31
C GLN A 42 -11.29 -12.66 5.45
N ASP A 43 -10.19 -13.37 5.18
CA ASP A 43 -9.17 -13.66 6.20
C ASP A 43 -8.53 -12.37 6.71
N TYR A 44 -8.23 -11.40 5.84
CA TYR A 44 -7.72 -10.09 6.25
C TYR A 44 -8.75 -9.28 7.06
N ARG A 45 -10.03 -9.34 6.70
CA ARG A 45 -11.11 -8.70 7.49
C ARG A 45 -11.22 -9.30 8.89
N ASN A 46 -11.16 -10.63 8.98
CA ASN A 46 -11.19 -11.34 10.26
C ASN A 46 -9.96 -11.04 11.11
N LEU A 47 -8.77 -11.00 10.49
CA LEU A 47 -7.53 -10.59 11.16
C LEU A 47 -7.66 -9.18 11.74
N ALA A 48 -8.15 -8.21 10.95
CA ALA A 48 -8.32 -6.84 11.41
C ALA A 48 -9.21 -6.78 12.67
N ALA A 49 -10.39 -7.41 12.62
CA ALA A 49 -11.30 -7.47 13.75
C ALA A 49 -10.69 -8.14 14.99
N GLU A 50 -9.97 -9.26 14.83
CA GLU A 50 -9.30 -9.96 15.92
C GLU A 50 -8.25 -9.06 16.59
N LYS A 51 -7.39 -8.42 15.79
CA LYS A 51 -6.30 -7.58 16.30
C LYS A 51 -6.83 -6.30 16.95
N LEU A 52 -7.84 -5.65 16.38
CA LEU A 52 -8.49 -4.48 16.98
C LEU A 52 -9.10 -4.83 18.34
N LYS A 53 -9.79 -5.98 18.47
CA LYS A 53 -10.34 -6.46 19.74
C LYS A 53 -9.28 -6.73 20.81
N LYS A 54 -8.09 -7.18 20.40
CA LYS A 54 -6.97 -7.43 21.30
C LYS A 54 -6.25 -6.15 21.69
N LYS A 55 -6.16 -5.19 20.78
CA LYS A 55 -5.42 -3.93 20.96
C LYS A 55 -6.17 -2.92 21.83
N TYR A 56 -7.47 -2.78 21.61
CA TYR A 56 -8.28 -1.75 22.26
C TYR A 56 -9.21 -2.31 23.32
N SER A 57 -9.47 -1.53 24.37
CA SER A 57 -10.50 -1.82 25.37
C SER A 57 -11.91 -1.62 24.81
N SER A 58 -12.95 -2.07 25.52
CA SER A 58 -14.32 -2.22 24.97
C SER A 58 -15.06 -0.89 24.87
N ASP A 59 -14.59 0.09 25.63
CA ASP A 59 -15.03 1.47 25.68
C ASP A 59 -14.42 2.36 24.58
N VAL A 60 -13.41 1.86 23.85
CA VAL A 60 -12.81 2.61 22.74
C VAL A 60 -13.77 2.68 21.55
N GLU A 61 -13.84 3.85 20.91
CA GLU A 61 -14.47 4.02 19.62
C GLU A 61 -13.45 3.93 18.49
N ILE A 62 -13.81 3.23 17.41
CA ILE A 62 -13.02 3.07 16.19
C ILE A 62 -13.87 3.62 15.04
N ASN A 63 -13.35 4.65 14.36
CA ASN A 63 -14.05 5.34 13.28
C ASN A 63 -15.51 5.75 13.64
N GLY A 64 -15.70 6.27 14.86
CA GLY A 64 -17.00 6.72 15.37
C GLY A 64 -17.99 5.62 15.73
N ARG A 65 -17.53 4.37 15.87
CA ARG A 65 -18.34 3.23 16.32
C ARG A 65 -17.72 2.61 17.57
N PRO A 66 -18.51 2.10 18.53
CA PRO A 66 -17.98 1.27 19.61
C PRO A 66 -17.14 0.12 19.06
N ARG A 67 -16.01 -0.17 19.71
CA ARG A 67 -15.03 -1.16 19.21
C ARG A 67 -15.66 -2.49 18.80
N ASP A 68 -16.57 -3.03 19.59
CA ASP A 68 -17.21 -4.32 19.27
C ASP A 68 -18.15 -4.23 18.06
N GLU A 69 -18.85 -3.11 17.89
CA GLU A 69 -19.67 -2.83 16.71
C GLU A 69 -18.79 -2.67 15.46
N TYR A 70 -17.68 -1.93 15.57
CA TYR A 70 -16.72 -1.77 14.48
C TYR A 70 -16.14 -3.12 14.04
N CYS A 71 -15.75 -3.96 15.01
CA CYS A 71 -15.20 -5.28 14.70
C CYS A 71 -16.22 -6.21 14.06
N GLN A 72 -17.51 -6.08 14.36
CA GLN A 72 -18.56 -6.78 13.60
C GLN A 72 -18.71 -6.20 12.20
N PHE A 73 -18.76 -4.87 12.07
CA PHE A 73 -18.88 -4.16 10.80
C PHE A 73 -17.78 -4.55 9.81
N ILE A 74 -16.50 -4.51 10.23
CA ILE A 74 -15.36 -4.70 9.33
C ILE A 74 -15.26 -6.13 8.76
N THR A 75 -15.85 -7.11 9.46
CA THR A 75 -15.94 -8.50 8.99
C THR A 75 -16.97 -8.70 7.88
N GLN A 76 -17.91 -7.76 7.69
CA GLN A 76 -18.95 -7.87 6.67
C GLN A 76 -18.43 -7.43 5.31
N LYS A 77 -18.90 -8.10 4.25
CA LYS A 77 -18.82 -7.57 2.88
C LYS A 77 -19.57 -6.24 2.79
N GLY A 78 -19.08 -5.29 2.01
CA GLY A 78 -19.64 -3.94 1.88
C GLY A 78 -19.03 -2.92 2.85
N SER A 79 -18.30 -3.37 3.86
CA SER A 79 -17.64 -2.49 4.83
C SER A 79 -16.27 -2.02 4.31
N TRP A 80 -15.96 -0.76 4.60
CA TRP A 80 -14.76 -0.09 4.12
C TRP A 80 -13.77 -0.02 5.27
N GLY A 81 -12.57 -0.57 5.04
CA GLY A 81 -11.46 -0.37 5.96
C GLY A 81 -10.82 1.00 5.82
N GLY A 82 -10.00 1.36 6.79
CA GLY A 82 -9.33 2.66 6.86
C GLY A 82 -7.96 2.61 7.51
N ALA A 83 -7.54 3.76 8.03
CA ALA A 83 -6.21 3.93 8.62
C ALA A 83 -5.96 3.01 9.83
N ASP A 84 -6.98 2.79 10.67
CA ASP A 84 -6.87 1.90 11.84
C ASP A 84 -6.61 0.44 11.43
N ASP A 85 -7.28 -0.06 10.38
CA ASP A 85 -7.03 -1.41 9.85
C ASP A 85 -5.65 -1.53 9.23
N LEU A 86 -5.21 -0.48 8.52
CA LEU A 86 -3.90 -0.45 7.89
C LEU A 86 -2.78 -0.44 8.94
N GLN A 87 -2.96 0.27 10.06
CA GLN A 87 -2.07 0.22 11.23
C GLN A 87 -1.96 -1.20 11.80
N ILE A 88 -3.09 -1.92 11.92
CA ILE A 88 -3.08 -3.31 12.35
C ILE A 88 -2.24 -4.19 11.41
N PHE A 89 -2.33 -3.97 10.10
CA PHE A 89 -1.52 -4.73 9.14
C PHE A 89 -0.03 -4.39 9.25
N VAL A 90 0.34 -3.13 9.48
CA VAL A 90 1.73 -2.74 9.77
C VAL A 90 2.26 -3.53 10.97
N GLU A 91 1.52 -3.55 12.08
CA GLU A 91 1.91 -4.25 13.30
C GLU A 91 1.97 -5.77 13.12
N HIS A 92 1.05 -6.35 12.33
CA HIS A 92 0.97 -7.79 12.14
C HIS A 92 2.04 -8.33 11.19
N PHE A 93 2.29 -7.65 10.06
CA PHE A 93 3.24 -8.09 9.05
C PHE A 93 4.64 -7.49 9.22
N LEU A 94 4.81 -6.53 10.14
CA LEU A 94 6.05 -5.76 10.31
C LEU A 94 6.49 -5.08 9.00
N ILE A 95 5.53 -4.66 8.18
CA ILE A 95 5.76 -3.99 6.89
C ILE A 95 5.19 -2.58 6.97
N ASP A 96 6.00 -1.59 6.61
CA ASP A 96 5.56 -0.21 6.45
C ASP A 96 4.74 -0.06 5.16
N PHE A 97 3.42 -0.01 5.30
CA PHE A 97 2.52 0.28 4.18
C PHE A 97 2.48 1.79 3.93
N ARG A 98 3.23 2.23 2.92
CA ARG A 98 3.33 3.63 2.51
C ARG A 98 2.25 3.94 1.47
N VAL A 99 1.47 4.97 1.74
CA VAL A 99 0.33 5.36 0.91
C VAL A 99 0.68 6.60 0.10
N LEU A 100 0.70 6.46 -1.23
CA LEU A 100 0.71 7.55 -2.17
C LEU A 100 -0.72 8.11 -2.29
N ILE A 101 -0.94 9.29 -1.70
CA ILE A 101 -2.20 10.01 -1.80
C ILE A 101 -2.24 10.69 -3.16
N LEU A 102 -3.24 10.33 -3.96
CA LEU A 102 -3.32 10.78 -5.34
C LEU A 102 -3.52 12.30 -5.46
N LYS A 103 -4.34 12.87 -4.58
CA LYS A 103 -4.78 14.26 -4.65
C LYS A 103 -3.63 15.28 -4.61
N ASP A 104 -2.59 14.98 -3.82
CA ASP A 104 -1.45 15.87 -3.58
C ASP A 104 -0.11 15.21 -3.94
N ALA A 105 -0.14 14.04 -4.60
CA ALA A 105 1.02 13.23 -4.94
C ALA A 105 2.00 13.02 -3.76
N ARG A 106 1.46 12.91 -2.54
CA ARG A 106 2.23 12.81 -1.30
C ARG A 106 2.29 11.37 -0.81
N ILE A 107 3.47 10.93 -0.41
CA ILE A 107 3.63 9.66 0.28
C ILE A 107 3.45 9.91 1.78
N THR A 108 2.56 9.16 2.41
CA THR A 108 2.46 9.08 3.86
C THR A 108 2.75 7.66 4.31
N SER A 109 3.54 7.53 5.36
CA SER A 109 3.61 6.26 6.08
C SER A 109 2.43 6.18 7.05
N VAL A 110 1.94 4.96 7.28
CA VAL A 110 0.87 4.66 8.25
C VAL A 110 1.46 4.37 9.64
N GLN A 111 2.77 4.58 9.82
CA GLN A 111 3.44 4.47 11.09
C GLN A 111 2.79 5.37 12.15
N SER A 112 1.99 4.75 13.00
CA SER A 112 1.68 5.27 14.32
C SER A 112 2.87 5.00 15.24
N SER A 113 3.22 5.96 16.08
CA SER A 113 4.22 5.81 17.13
C SER A 113 4.14 4.47 17.90
N GLY A 114 5.29 3.85 18.19
CA GLY A 114 5.37 2.63 19.00
C GLY A 114 6.72 1.92 18.90
N GLU A 115 7.00 0.99 19.83
CA GLU A 115 8.27 0.22 19.86
C GLU A 115 8.44 -0.71 18.64
N HIS A 116 7.33 -1.11 18.00
CA HIS A 116 7.34 -2.01 16.84
C HIS A 116 7.96 -1.38 15.57
N LEU A 117 8.10 -0.05 15.53
CA LEU A 117 8.71 0.67 14.40
C LEU A 117 10.17 0.26 14.15
N ASN A 118 10.89 -0.12 15.21
CA ASN A 118 12.27 -0.60 15.11
C ASN A 118 12.37 -2.03 14.56
N ASN A 119 11.24 -2.75 14.48
CA ASN A 119 11.18 -4.15 14.06
C ASN A 119 10.63 -4.32 12.64
N LEU A 120 10.39 -3.24 11.91
CA LEU A 120 9.91 -3.31 10.54
C LEU A 120 10.94 -4.03 9.67
N ILE A 121 10.48 -5.02 8.90
CA ILE A 121 11.32 -5.86 8.05
C ILE A 121 11.35 -5.37 6.59
N GLY A 122 10.47 -4.44 6.24
CA GLY A 122 10.41 -3.84 4.91
C GLY A 122 9.27 -2.84 4.78
N PHE A 123 9.03 -2.39 3.54
CA PHE A 123 7.95 -1.48 3.19
C PHE A 123 7.27 -1.89 1.88
N ALA A 124 6.04 -1.43 1.67
CA ALA A 124 5.27 -1.63 0.44
C ALA A 124 4.51 -0.34 0.10
N TYR A 125 4.12 -0.18 -1.16
CA TYR A 125 3.39 0.99 -1.62
C TYR A 125 1.95 0.69 -2.02
N LEU A 126 1.04 1.57 -1.59
CA LEU A 126 -0.35 1.62 -2.01
C LEU A 126 -0.62 2.99 -2.61
N LEU A 127 -1.55 3.07 -3.55
CA LEU A 127 -2.15 4.32 -4.01
C LEU A 127 -3.52 4.48 -3.36
N TYR A 128 -3.81 5.68 -2.87
CA TYR A 128 -5.14 6.04 -2.38
C TYR A 128 -5.74 7.15 -3.25
N ASP A 129 -6.85 6.83 -3.91
CA ASP A 129 -7.68 7.77 -4.67
C ASP A 129 -8.73 8.38 -3.72
N CYS A 130 -8.53 9.64 -3.33
CA CYS A 130 -9.40 10.33 -2.39
C CYS A 130 -10.83 10.52 -2.91
N ASP A 131 -11.02 10.68 -4.22
CA ASP A 131 -12.32 10.96 -4.82
C ASP A 131 -13.16 9.68 -4.88
N LYS A 132 -12.49 8.54 -5.16
CA LYS A 132 -13.13 7.22 -5.19
C LYS A 132 -13.11 6.50 -3.84
N LYS A 133 -12.36 7.04 -2.86
CA LYS A 133 -12.04 6.38 -1.58
C LYS A 133 -11.47 4.97 -1.77
N HIS A 134 -10.61 4.80 -2.78
CA HIS A 134 -10.16 3.49 -3.26
C HIS A 134 -8.66 3.28 -3.05
N TYR A 135 -8.28 2.08 -2.62
CA TYR A 135 -6.89 1.66 -2.50
C TYR A 135 -6.50 0.72 -3.63
N ASP A 136 -5.31 0.92 -4.18
CA ASP A 136 -4.69 0.02 -5.15
C ASP A 136 -3.25 -0.32 -4.74
N PRO A 137 -2.77 -1.56 -4.96
CA PRO A 137 -1.37 -1.90 -4.79
C PRO A 137 -0.51 -1.29 -5.89
N LEU A 138 0.69 -0.81 -5.50
CA LEU A 138 1.75 -0.43 -6.42
C LEU A 138 2.84 -1.50 -6.37
N ILE A 139 3.06 -2.14 -7.52
CA ILE A 139 3.96 -3.29 -7.64
C ILE A 139 5.12 -2.94 -8.56
N LEU A 140 6.34 -3.32 -8.18
CA LEU A 140 7.53 -3.00 -8.96
C LEU A 140 7.80 -4.09 -10.00
N PHE A 141 8.02 -3.66 -11.22
CA PHE A 141 8.42 -4.51 -12.33
C PHE A 141 9.69 -3.96 -12.98
N LYS A 142 10.40 -4.82 -13.70
CA LYS A 142 11.26 -4.37 -14.79
C LYS A 142 10.41 -3.93 -15.98
N THR A 143 10.95 -3.06 -16.82
CA THR A 143 10.31 -2.64 -18.07
C THR A 143 10.04 -3.79 -19.05
N ASP A 144 10.77 -4.90 -18.91
CA ASP A 144 10.53 -6.15 -19.66
C ASP A 144 9.33 -6.98 -19.15
N GLY A 145 8.66 -6.54 -18.07
CA GLY A 145 7.51 -7.21 -17.46
C GLY A 145 7.87 -8.21 -16.36
N THR A 146 9.15 -8.37 -16.02
CA THR A 146 9.57 -9.22 -14.90
C THR A 146 9.14 -8.61 -13.57
N LEU A 147 8.41 -9.38 -12.74
CA LEU A 147 8.05 -8.97 -11.38
C LEU A 147 9.30 -8.84 -10.52
N MET A 148 9.49 -7.67 -9.91
CA MET A 148 10.60 -7.41 -8.99
C MET A 148 10.18 -7.57 -7.53
N GLY A 149 8.97 -7.12 -7.18
CA GLY A 149 8.46 -7.32 -5.84
C GLY A 149 7.29 -6.41 -5.48
N THR A 150 6.67 -6.77 -4.36
CA THR A 150 5.56 -6.04 -3.72
C THR A 150 5.95 -5.47 -2.35
N VAL A 151 6.98 -6.05 -1.73
CA VAL A 151 7.55 -5.65 -0.43
C VAL A 151 9.06 -5.51 -0.60
N PHE A 152 9.65 -4.45 -0.05
CA PHE A 152 11.03 -4.06 -0.27
C PHE A 152 11.79 -3.90 1.06
N GLU A 153 13.08 -4.18 1.05
CA GLU A 153 13.95 -4.01 2.22
C GLU A 153 14.14 -2.53 2.58
N ASN A 154 14.17 -2.20 3.86
CA ASN A 154 14.26 -0.81 4.34
C ASN A 154 15.50 -0.05 3.84
N ASN A 155 16.63 -0.73 3.64
CA ASN A 155 17.87 -0.15 3.10
C ASN A 155 17.72 0.36 1.65
N SER A 156 16.70 -0.11 0.91
CA SER A 156 16.45 0.25 -0.48
C SER A 156 15.49 1.44 -0.65
N SER A 157 14.99 2.02 0.46
CA SER A 157 13.91 3.01 0.45
C SER A 157 14.16 4.19 -0.48
N ASN A 158 15.32 4.82 -0.41
CA ASN A 158 15.60 6.04 -1.18
C ASN A 158 15.61 5.78 -2.69
N TYR A 159 16.14 4.62 -3.10
CA TYR A 159 16.21 4.25 -4.51
C TYR A 159 14.84 3.83 -5.05
N ILE A 160 14.10 3.02 -4.30
CA ILE A 160 12.75 2.60 -4.71
C ILE A 160 11.80 3.80 -4.75
N GLU A 161 11.92 4.73 -3.80
CA GLU A 161 11.09 5.94 -3.78
C GLU A 161 11.41 6.88 -4.95
N SER A 162 12.66 6.98 -5.39
CA SER A 162 13.00 7.78 -6.57
C SER A 162 12.36 7.21 -7.85
N ILE A 163 12.30 5.87 -7.98
CA ILE A 163 11.56 5.21 -9.06
C ILE A 163 10.07 5.53 -8.97
N LEU A 164 9.48 5.44 -7.77
CA LEU A 164 8.07 5.78 -7.57
C LEU A 164 7.78 7.25 -7.93
N GLN A 165 8.67 8.17 -7.55
CA GLN A 165 8.56 9.58 -7.89
C GLN A 165 8.59 9.82 -9.40
N ALA A 166 9.52 9.16 -10.09
CA ALA A 166 9.66 9.21 -11.54
C ALA A 166 8.44 8.59 -12.27
N THR A 167 7.89 7.52 -11.71
CA THR A 167 6.76 6.77 -12.28
C THR A 167 5.43 7.52 -12.09
N PHE A 168 5.11 7.93 -10.87
CA PHE A 168 3.78 8.49 -10.54
C PHE A 168 3.82 9.98 -10.24
N ILE A 169 4.68 10.42 -9.31
CA ILE A 169 4.59 11.76 -8.72
C ILE A 169 4.85 12.85 -9.76
N HIS A 170 5.90 12.73 -10.57
CA HIS A 170 6.18 13.69 -11.63
C HIS A 170 5.03 13.78 -12.63
N ARG A 171 4.45 12.65 -13.02
CA ARG A 171 3.37 12.59 -14.02
C ARG A 171 2.05 13.15 -13.49
N ILE A 172 1.69 12.82 -12.26
CA ILE A 172 0.51 13.38 -11.58
C ILE A 172 0.65 14.91 -11.49
N ASN A 173 1.82 15.40 -11.07
CA ASN A 173 2.05 16.84 -10.92
C ASN A 173 2.11 17.60 -12.26
N SER A 174 2.65 16.99 -13.32
CA SER A 174 2.79 17.64 -14.63
C SER A 174 1.56 17.54 -15.53
N THR A 175 0.77 16.49 -15.40
CA THR A 175 -0.34 16.20 -16.34
C THR A 175 -1.71 16.08 -15.67
N GLY A 176 -1.76 15.88 -14.35
CA GLY A 176 -2.99 15.50 -13.64
C GLY A 176 -3.48 14.09 -13.96
N ILE A 177 -2.76 13.32 -14.77
CA ILE A 177 -3.16 11.99 -15.23
C ILE A 177 -2.55 10.93 -14.31
N ILE A 178 -3.40 10.03 -13.83
CA ILE A 178 -2.97 8.80 -13.15
C ILE A 178 -2.55 7.78 -14.22
N PRO A 179 -1.31 7.31 -14.22
CA PRO A 179 -0.88 6.32 -15.19
C PRO A 179 -1.66 5.01 -15.02
N ALA A 180 -2.27 4.53 -16.11
CA ALA A 180 -2.82 3.17 -16.15
C ALA A 180 -1.67 2.16 -16.10
N ALA A 181 -1.98 0.92 -15.68
CA ALA A 181 -1.01 -0.17 -15.48
C ALA A 181 -0.05 -0.41 -16.67
N SER A 182 -0.43 -0.02 -17.88
CA SER A 182 0.27 -0.28 -19.14
C SER A 182 1.12 0.89 -19.67
N CYS A 183 1.20 2.03 -18.97
CA CYS A 183 1.59 3.30 -19.58
C CYS A 183 2.96 3.82 -19.17
N PHE A 184 4.04 3.06 -19.36
CA PHE A 184 5.39 3.63 -19.19
C PHE A 184 6.34 3.19 -20.30
N LYS A 185 6.79 4.18 -21.08
CA LYS A 185 8.06 4.13 -21.82
C LYS A 185 9.02 5.08 -21.11
N LEU A 186 10.21 4.60 -20.74
CA LEU A 186 11.23 5.36 -20.02
C LEU A 186 11.66 6.66 -20.72
N SER A 187 11.51 6.72 -22.05
CA SER A 187 11.79 7.93 -22.84
C SER A 187 10.98 9.14 -22.37
N GLU A 188 9.81 8.96 -21.78
CA GLU A 188 8.96 10.06 -21.30
C GLU A 188 9.35 10.57 -19.90
N ILE A 189 10.11 9.78 -19.13
CA ILE A 189 10.49 10.07 -17.73
C ILE A 189 11.76 10.95 -17.66
N TYR A 190 12.65 10.83 -18.64
CA TYR A 190 13.92 11.57 -18.70
C TYR A 190 13.91 12.80 -19.62
N SER A 191 12.76 13.14 -20.22
CA SER A 191 12.67 14.23 -21.21
C SER A 191 12.35 15.62 -20.62
N SER A 192 12.25 15.78 -19.30
CA SER A 192 11.90 17.07 -18.66
C SER A 192 13.07 17.85 -18.06
N ASN A 193 14.33 17.49 -18.34
CA ASN A 193 15.52 18.28 -17.96
C ASN A 193 16.31 18.76 -19.20
N GLY A 194 15.60 19.37 -20.16
CA GLY A 194 16.18 20.12 -21.28
C GLY A 194 15.84 21.59 -21.17
#